data_AF-S5YFI2-F1
#
_entry.id   AF-S5YFI2-F1
#
_cell.length_a   1.000
_cell.length_b   1.000
_cell.length_c   1.000
_cell.angle_alpha   90.00
_cell.angle_beta   90.00
_cell.angle_gamma   90.00
#
_symmetry.space_group_name_H-M   'P 1'
#
loop_
_entity.id
_entity.type
_entity.pdbx_description
1 polymer ?
#
loop_
_entity_poly.entity_id
_entity_poly.type
_entity_poly.pdbx_seq_one_letter_code
_entity_poly.pdbx_strand_id
1 'polypeptide(L)'
;MFERLLLESAVLDIFWTNLSEAQGALLNGILTILAAGGGVLLGAKLFGGKVANIQSAIDASKRAVDGHVDNMDHALKLMKEKTEALSEVLAGLSSQVGRIESNQIESERPDEDIAGAGPEASESESYTKDDISELWSGARDHLEEIASSPEIDGRTRAKYTRIDRRSYERLIDALSHDGFITNGVADAARQASAMSRSFRRREAPPTRSEIEEMKVLVGRVLEQARPDA
;
A
#
# COMPACT_ATOMS: atom_id res chain seq x y z
N MET A 1 53.81 -45.06 2.27
CA MET A 1 52.61 -44.36 2.76
C MET A 1 51.34 -45.17 2.53
N PHE A 2 51.15 -45.77 1.34
CA PHE A 2 50.01 -46.65 1.04
C PHE A 2 49.94 -47.95 1.87
N GLU A 3 51.08 -48.57 2.20
CA GLU A 3 51.08 -49.80 3.01
C GLU A 3 50.62 -49.60 4.46
N ARG A 4 50.80 -48.40 5.03
CA ARG A 4 50.31 -48.09 6.39
C ARG A 4 48.78 -47.99 6.44
N LEU A 5 48.16 -47.43 5.42
CA LEU A 5 46.69 -47.32 5.32
C LEU A 5 46.01 -48.68 5.14
N LEU A 6 46.64 -49.60 4.39
CA LEU A 6 46.12 -50.95 4.23
C LEU A 6 46.23 -51.78 5.52
N LEU A 7 47.33 -51.64 6.26
CA LEU A 7 47.49 -52.28 7.56
C LEU A 7 46.49 -51.76 8.61
N GLU A 8 46.21 -50.46 8.64
CA GLU A 8 45.20 -49.89 9.55
C GLU A 8 43.79 -50.40 9.21
N SER A 9 43.42 -50.51 7.93
CA SER A 9 42.11 -51.02 7.52
C SER A 9 41.90 -52.49 7.90
N ALA A 10 42.91 -53.34 7.70
CA ALA A 10 42.83 -54.76 8.03
C ALA A 10 42.74 -55.01 9.55
N VAL A 11 43.43 -54.20 10.35
CA VAL A 11 43.36 -54.28 11.82
C VAL A 11 41.98 -53.86 12.34
N LEU A 12 41.36 -52.85 11.72
CA LEU A 12 39.98 -52.45 12.01
C LEU A 12 38.98 -53.58 11.72
N ASP A 13 39.08 -54.23 10.56
CA ASP A 13 38.17 -55.33 10.19
C ASP A 13 38.29 -56.54 11.13
N ILE A 14 39.51 -56.88 11.57
CA ILE A 14 39.76 -57.95 12.55
C ILE A 14 39.21 -57.56 13.94
N PHE A 15 39.31 -56.28 14.32
CA PHE A 15 38.76 -55.77 15.58
C PHE A 15 37.23 -55.84 15.59
N TRP A 16 36.57 -55.48 14.49
CA TRP A 16 35.11 -55.53 14.37
C TRP A 16 34.55 -56.96 14.32
N THR A 17 35.32 -57.92 13.81
CA THR A 17 34.87 -59.31 13.64
C THR A 17 35.12 -60.22 14.84
N ASN A 18 35.96 -59.81 15.80
CA ASN A 18 36.27 -60.59 17.02
C ASN A 18 35.63 -60.06 18.32
N LEU A 19 34.71 -59.09 18.22
CA LEU A 19 33.93 -58.66 19.38
C LEU A 19 32.97 -59.78 19.80
N SER A 20 33.00 -60.15 21.09
CA SER A 20 31.98 -61.07 21.61
C SER A 20 30.59 -60.44 21.45
N GLU A 21 29.56 -61.27 21.29
CA GLU A 21 28.18 -60.82 21.08
C GLU A 21 27.72 -59.80 22.16
N ALA A 22 28.19 -60.00 23.39
CA ALA A 22 27.96 -59.08 24.51
C ALA A 22 28.70 -57.73 24.36
N GLN A 23 29.93 -57.72 23.84
CA GLN A 23 30.68 -56.48 23.60
C GLN A 23 30.12 -55.71 22.41
N GLY A 24 29.65 -56.39 21.36
CA GLY A 24 28.98 -55.77 20.21
C GLY A 24 27.69 -55.03 20.61
N ALA A 25 26.88 -55.62 21.49
CA ALA A 25 25.69 -54.98 22.04
C ALA A 25 26.02 -53.70 22.85
N LEU A 26 27.09 -53.76 23.65
CA LEU A 26 27.55 -52.63 24.47
C LEU A 26 28.07 -51.47 23.60
N LEU A 27 28.80 -51.80 22.53
CA LEU A 27 29.35 -50.83 21.58
C LEU A 27 28.24 -50.14 20.77
N ASN A 28 27.24 -50.89 20.32
CA ASN A 28 26.05 -50.32 19.66
C ASN A 28 25.24 -49.40 20.58
N GLY A 29 25.12 -49.75 21.86
CA GLY A 29 24.47 -48.90 22.86
C GLY A 29 25.19 -47.56 23.03
N ILE A 30 26.52 -47.58 23.18
CA ILE A 30 27.34 -46.37 23.29
C ILE A 30 27.24 -45.53 22.00
N LEU A 31 27.33 -46.16 20.83
CA LEU A 31 27.24 -45.46 19.54
C LEU A 31 25.87 -44.78 19.37
N THR A 32 24.80 -45.44 19.81
CA THR A 32 23.44 -44.89 19.76
C THR A 32 23.29 -43.67 20.67
N ILE A 33 23.84 -43.73 21.88
CA ILE A 33 23.82 -42.59 22.82
C ILE A 33 24.62 -41.41 22.25
N LEU A 34 25.79 -41.67 21.66
CA LEU A 34 26.60 -40.64 21.01
C LEU A 34 25.90 -40.04 19.78
N ALA A 35 25.24 -40.86 18.97
CA ALA A 35 24.48 -40.41 17.81
C ALA A 35 23.26 -39.57 18.25
N ALA A 36 22.54 -39.98 19.30
CA ALA A 36 21.43 -39.22 19.86
C ALA A 36 21.90 -37.88 20.45
N GLY A 37 22.96 -37.89 21.26
CA GLY A 37 23.55 -36.66 21.82
C GLY A 37 24.07 -35.72 20.75
N GLY A 38 24.75 -36.25 19.73
CA GLY A 38 25.23 -35.50 18.57
C GLY A 38 24.08 -34.88 17.77
N GLY A 39 23.00 -35.64 17.54
CA GLY A 39 21.79 -35.16 16.88
C GLY A 39 21.12 -33.99 17.61
N VAL A 40 21.03 -34.07 18.94
CA VAL A 40 20.47 -32.99 19.78
C VAL A 40 21.34 -31.73 19.71
N LEU A 41 22.67 -31.85 19.78
CA LEU A 41 23.59 -30.73 19.67
C LEU A 41 23.54 -30.05 18.29
N LEU A 42 23.51 -30.86 17.23
CA LEU A 42 23.35 -30.37 15.85
C LEU A 42 22.01 -29.67 15.67
N GLY A 43 20.93 -30.24 16.20
CA GLY A 43 19.60 -29.63 16.21
C GLY A 43 19.60 -28.28 16.93
N ALA A 44 20.12 -28.24 18.17
CA ALA A 44 20.19 -27.01 18.94
C ALA A 44 20.99 -25.89 18.23
N LYS A 45 22.11 -26.24 17.60
CA LYS A 45 22.94 -25.28 16.84
C LYS A 45 22.26 -24.79 15.57
N LEU A 46 21.59 -25.68 14.83
CA LEU A 46 20.92 -25.33 13.57
C LEU A 46 19.63 -24.52 13.78
N PHE A 47 18.88 -24.82 14.85
CA PHE A 47 17.61 -24.16 15.16
C PHE A 47 17.77 -22.92 16.05
N GLY A 48 18.80 -22.86 16.91
CA GLY A 48 19.04 -21.70 17.78
C GLY A 48 19.23 -20.38 17.02
N GLY A 49 19.94 -20.42 15.87
CA GLY A 49 20.12 -19.23 15.02
C GLY A 49 18.84 -18.80 14.30
N LYS A 50 17.96 -19.75 13.93
CA LYS A 50 16.68 -19.43 13.27
C LYS A 50 15.67 -18.80 14.25
N VAL A 51 15.63 -19.27 15.49
CA VAL A 51 14.73 -18.73 16.51
C VAL A 51 15.13 -17.30 16.91
N ALA A 52 16.42 -17.01 17.02
CA ALA A 52 16.90 -15.64 17.28
C ALA A 52 16.49 -14.64 16.18
N ASN A 53 16.49 -15.09 14.91
CA ASN A 53 16.03 -14.27 13.78
C ASN A 53 14.51 -14.01 13.82
N ILE A 54 13.71 -15.00 14.23
CA ILE A 54 12.24 -14.83 14.36
C ILE A 54 11.92 -13.83 15.47
N GLN A 55 12.59 -13.94 16.63
CA GLN A 55 12.37 -13.00 17.73
C GLN A 55 12.78 -11.58 17.35
N SER A 56 13.89 -11.44 16.62
CA SER A 56 14.33 -10.14 16.09
C SER A 56 13.34 -9.55 15.07
N ALA A 57 12.73 -10.40 14.22
CA ALA A 57 11.69 -9.98 13.27
C ALA A 57 10.39 -9.58 13.95
N ILE A 58 10.01 -10.26 15.04
CA ILE A 58 8.84 -9.90 15.87
C ILE A 58 9.09 -8.55 16.56
N ASP A 59 10.26 -8.34 17.14
CA ASP A 59 10.60 -7.06 17.77
C ASP A 59 10.65 -5.91 16.76
N ALA A 60 11.16 -6.16 15.54
CA ALA A 60 11.12 -5.19 14.46
C ALA A 60 9.68 -4.87 14.02
N SER A 61 8.82 -5.88 13.89
CA SER A 61 7.41 -5.69 13.55
C SER A 61 6.68 -4.91 14.64
N LYS A 62 6.92 -5.22 15.92
CA LYS A 62 6.32 -4.50 17.05
C LYS A 62 6.70 -3.03 17.04
N ARG A 63 7.98 -2.69 16.82
CA ARG A 63 8.41 -1.29 16.70
C ARG A 63 7.80 -0.57 15.49
N ALA A 64 7.61 -1.27 14.37
CA ALA A 64 6.97 -0.70 13.18
C ALA A 64 5.48 -0.41 13.44
N VAL A 65 4.78 -1.33 14.11
CA VAL A 65 3.38 -1.16 14.51
C VAL A 65 3.24 -0.02 15.51
N ASP A 66 4.06 0.04 16.55
CA ASP A 66 4.03 1.11 17.55
C ASP A 66 4.25 2.48 16.88
N GLY A 67 5.21 2.59 15.96
CA GLY A 67 5.44 3.81 15.19
C GLY A 67 4.29 4.17 14.23
N HIS A 68 3.55 3.18 13.73
CA HIS A 68 2.37 3.44 12.90
C HIS A 68 1.21 3.99 13.72
N VAL A 69 0.98 3.45 14.93
CA VAL A 69 -0.05 3.94 15.87
C VAL A 69 0.22 5.39 16.25
N ASP A 70 1.47 5.73 16.60
CA ASP A 70 1.84 7.11 16.93
C ASP A 70 1.59 8.09 15.77
N ASN A 71 1.89 7.66 14.54
CA ASN A 71 1.62 8.46 13.35
C ASN A 71 0.11 8.62 13.07
N MET A 72 -0.69 7.58 13.30
CA MET A 72 -2.15 7.64 13.18
C MET A 72 -2.75 8.59 14.21
N ASP A 73 -2.29 8.54 15.46
CA ASP A 73 -2.74 9.47 16.51
C ASP A 73 -2.42 10.92 16.15
N HIS A 74 -1.22 11.17 15.61
CA HIS A 74 -0.84 12.50 15.12
C HIS A 74 -1.71 12.95 13.93
N ALA A 75 -2.01 12.05 12.99
CA ALA A 75 -2.87 12.33 11.84
C ALA A 75 -4.32 12.62 12.27
N LEU A 76 -4.87 11.85 13.21
CA LEU A 76 -6.19 12.07 13.78
C LEU A 76 -6.29 13.40 14.52
N LYS A 77 -5.23 13.78 15.26
CA LYS A 77 -5.16 15.08 15.92
C LYS A 77 -5.15 16.23 14.92
N LEU A 78 -4.32 16.14 13.87
CA LEU A 78 -4.30 17.11 12.77
C LEU A 78 -5.65 17.20 12.05
N MET A 79 -6.32 16.08 11.80
CA MET A 79 -7.66 16.08 11.21
C MET A 79 -8.65 16.80 12.10
N LYS A 80 -8.64 16.52 13.41
CA LYS A 80 -9.52 17.18 14.38
C LYS A 80 -9.30 18.69 14.41
N GLU A 81 -8.05 19.14 14.45
CA GLU A 81 -7.70 20.57 14.40
C GLU A 81 -8.19 21.22 13.10
N LYS A 82 -8.04 20.54 11.95
CA LYS A 82 -8.56 21.03 10.66
C LYS A 82 -10.08 21.07 10.61
N THR A 83 -10.78 20.10 11.20
CA THR A 83 -12.25 20.09 11.28
C THR A 83 -12.76 21.21 12.17
N GLU A 84 -12.09 21.49 13.29
CA GLU A 84 -12.41 22.63 14.16
C GLU A 84 -12.20 23.96 13.41
N ALA A 85 -11.08 24.12 12.71
CA ALA A 85 -10.83 25.30 11.87
C ALA A 85 -11.87 25.47 10.75
N LEU A 86 -12.30 24.37 10.10
CA LEU A 86 -13.37 24.40 9.12
C LEU A 86 -14.71 24.80 9.73
N SER A 87 -15.03 24.32 10.93
CA SER A 87 -16.24 24.71 11.65
C SER A 87 -16.24 26.20 12.00
N GLU A 88 -15.09 26.75 12.37
CA GLU A 88 -14.93 28.19 12.66
C GLU A 88 -15.12 29.03 11.38
N VAL A 89 -14.54 28.60 10.26
CA VAL A 89 -14.74 29.24 8.95
C VAL A 89 -16.21 29.20 8.53
N LEU A 90 -16.88 28.06 8.69
CA LEU A 90 -18.31 27.90 8.39
C LEU A 90 -19.20 28.79 9.26
N ALA A 91 -18.89 28.89 10.57
CA ALA A 91 -19.59 29.80 11.47
C ALA A 91 -19.38 31.28 11.09
N GLY A 92 -18.16 31.64 10.68
CA GLY A 92 -17.85 32.96 10.13
C GLY A 92 -18.67 33.25 8.87
N LEU A 93 -18.76 32.29 7.95
CA LEU A 93 -19.52 32.42 6.70
C LEU A 93 -21.03 32.57 6.96
N SER A 94 -21.60 31.78 7.88
CA SER A 94 -23.02 31.91 8.24
C SER A 94 -23.35 33.27 8.86
N SER A 95 -22.43 33.82 9.67
CA SER A 95 -22.59 35.16 10.25
C SER A 95 -22.53 36.26 9.19
N GLN A 96 -21.74 36.05 8.13
CA GLN A 96 -21.61 36.98 7.02
C GLN A 96 -22.85 36.94 6.10
N VAL A 97 -23.39 35.75 5.83
CA VAL A 97 -24.64 35.58 5.07
C VAL A 97 -25.82 36.24 5.79
N GLY A 98 -25.95 36.05 7.11
CA GLY A 98 -27.00 36.71 7.89
C GLY A 98 -26.92 38.24 7.88
N ARG A 99 -25.71 38.80 7.75
CA ARG A 99 -25.50 40.26 7.61
C ARG A 99 -25.86 40.79 6.22
N ILE A 100 -25.68 39.98 5.18
CA ILE A 100 -26.06 40.34 3.81
C ILE A 100 -27.59 40.36 3.69
N GLU A 101 -28.28 39.37 4.27
CA GLU A 101 -29.75 39.36 4.31
C GLU A 101 -30.32 40.51 5.15
N SER A 102 -29.70 40.87 6.28
CA SER A 102 -30.18 42.01 7.08
C SER A 102 -30.00 43.36 6.38
N ASN A 103 -28.90 43.55 5.62
CA ASN A 103 -28.68 44.78 4.87
C ASN A 103 -29.56 44.91 3.62
N GLN A 104 -30.04 43.78 3.08
CA GLN A 104 -30.90 43.77 1.90
C GLN A 104 -32.38 44.05 2.25
N ILE A 105 -32.83 43.74 3.46
CA ILE A 105 -34.22 43.98 3.91
C ILE A 105 -34.45 45.43 4.35
N GLU A 106 -33.41 46.19 4.70
CA GLU A 106 -33.55 47.59 5.16
C GLU A 106 -33.45 48.65 4.04
N SER A 107 -33.26 48.23 2.78
CA SER A 107 -33.06 49.16 1.64
C SER A 107 -34.25 49.30 0.68
N GLU A 108 -35.42 48.71 0.94
CA GLU A 108 -36.64 48.98 0.15
C GLU A 108 -37.38 50.24 0.64
N ARG A 109 -36.81 51.41 0.29
CA ARG A 109 -37.59 52.62 0.01
C ARG A 109 -37.42 52.94 -1.48
N PRO A 110 -38.49 53.02 -2.27
CA PRO A 110 -38.38 53.30 -3.68
C PRO A 110 -38.26 54.81 -3.85
N ASP A 111 -37.17 55.30 -4.43
CA ASP A 111 -37.17 56.54 -5.22
C ASP A 111 -35.94 56.57 -6.15
N GLU A 112 -36.27 56.62 -7.44
CA GLU A 112 -35.58 57.29 -8.55
C GLU A 112 -34.15 56.88 -9.01
N ASP A 113 -34.12 56.43 -10.28
CA ASP A 113 -33.11 56.69 -11.31
C ASP A 113 -31.63 56.46 -10.98
N ILE A 114 -31.12 55.24 -11.23
CA ILE A 114 -29.76 55.05 -11.78
C ILE A 114 -29.75 53.89 -12.78
N ALA A 115 -29.42 54.22 -14.03
CA ALA A 115 -29.05 53.30 -15.08
C ALA A 115 -27.76 52.52 -14.75
N GLY A 116 -27.77 51.22 -15.03
CA GLY A 116 -26.55 50.45 -15.27
C GLY A 116 -25.97 49.69 -14.08
N ALA A 117 -26.48 48.48 -13.86
CA ALA A 117 -25.68 47.35 -13.38
C ALA A 117 -26.45 46.08 -13.75
N GLY A 118 -25.96 45.34 -14.75
CA GLY A 118 -26.48 44.02 -15.04
C GLY A 118 -26.30 43.11 -13.82
N PRO A 119 -27.15 42.08 -13.66
CA PRO A 119 -27.00 41.11 -12.58
C PRO A 119 -25.61 40.51 -12.68
N GLU A 120 -24.82 40.64 -11.61
CA GLU A 120 -23.50 40.03 -11.49
C GLU A 120 -23.64 38.54 -11.84
N ALA A 121 -22.98 38.16 -12.92
CA ALA A 121 -22.84 36.78 -13.31
C ALA A 121 -22.27 36.01 -12.13
N SER A 122 -23.04 35.05 -11.60
CA SER A 122 -22.46 33.92 -10.87
C SER A 122 -21.26 33.45 -11.68
N GLU A 123 -20.07 33.50 -11.08
CA GLU A 123 -18.86 32.89 -11.62
C GLU A 123 -19.20 31.45 -11.99
N SER A 124 -19.53 31.21 -13.25
CA SER A 124 -19.71 29.87 -13.76
C SER A 124 -18.33 29.25 -13.73
N GLU A 125 -18.03 28.42 -12.73
CA GLU A 125 -16.82 27.59 -12.69
C GLU A 125 -16.68 26.92 -14.07
N SER A 126 -15.77 27.45 -14.89
CA SER A 126 -15.56 26.96 -16.23
C SER A 126 -14.62 25.78 -16.13
N TYR A 127 -15.16 24.57 -16.21
CA TYR A 127 -14.35 23.36 -16.20
C TYR A 127 -13.64 23.16 -17.53
N THR A 128 -12.38 22.74 -17.44
CA THR A 128 -11.51 22.52 -18.58
C THR A 128 -11.20 21.04 -18.76
N LYS A 129 -10.69 20.67 -19.94
CA LYS A 129 -10.20 19.31 -20.20
C LYS A 129 -8.97 18.97 -19.36
N ASP A 130 -8.27 20.00 -18.89
CA ASP A 130 -7.09 19.84 -18.05
C ASP A 130 -7.52 19.36 -16.66
N ASP A 131 -8.67 19.78 -16.15
CA ASP A 131 -9.21 19.31 -14.86
C ASP A 131 -9.42 17.78 -14.84
N ILE A 132 -10.02 17.21 -15.89
CA ILE A 132 -10.18 15.75 -16.04
C ILE A 132 -8.81 15.06 -16.14
N SER A 133 -7.86 15.69 -16.82
CA SER A 133 -6.51 15.15 -17.02
C SER A 133 -5.69 15.18 -15.73
N GLU A 134 -5.86 16.22 -14.92
CA GLU A 134 -5.26 16.38 -13.60
C GLU A 134 -5.82 15.34 -12.62
N LEU A 135 -7.15 15.22 -12.55
CA LEU A 135 -7.83 14.19 -11.74
C LEU A 135 -7.35 12.78 -12.11
N TRP A 136 -7.25 12.46 -13.40
CA TRP A 136 -6.72 11.18 -13.85
C TRP A 136 -5.25 10.98 -13.47
N SER A 137 -4.44 12.04 -13.53
CA SER A 137 -3.02 11.96 -13.18
C SER A 137 -2.83 11.61 -11.71
N GLY A 138 -3.65 12.16 -10.80
CA GLY A 138 -3.66 11.77 -9.39
C GLY A 138 -3.93 10.26 -9.18
N ALA A 139 -4.95 9.72 -9.86
CA ALA A 139 -5.23 8.27 -9.81
C ALA A 139 -4.08 7.43 -10.37
N ARG A 140 -3.42 7.88 -11.45
CA ARG A 140 -2.27 7.20 -12.04
C ARG A 140 -1.09 7.17 -11.09
N ASP A 141 -0.74 8.30 -10.51
CA ASP A 141 0.39 8.42 -9.60
C ASP A 141 0.21 7.50 -8.39
N HIS A 142 -1.02 7.39 -7.88
CA HIS A 142 -1.34 6.44 -6.83
C HIS A 142 -1.18 4.98 -7.27
N LEU A 143 -1.64 4.60 -8.47
CA LEU A 143 -1.42 3.25 -9.00
C LEU A 143 0.08 2.93 -9.19
N GLU A 144 0.89 3.92 -9.57
CA GLU A 144 2.35 3.79 -9.67
C GLU A 144 2.99 3.62 -8.28
N GLU A 145 2.50 4.34 -7.28
CA GLU A 145 2.94 4.20 -5.90
C GLU A 145 2.70 2.78 -5.39
N ILE A 146 1.49 2.23 -5.61
CA ILE A 146 1.17 0.83 -5.29
C ILE A 146 2.14 -0.10 -6.01
N ALA A 147 2.31 0.06 -7.33
CA ALA A 147 3.17 -0.79 -8.14
C ALA A 147 4.67 -0.72 -7.75
N SER A 148 5.10 0.36 -7.13
CA SER A 148 6.49 0.57 -6.68
C SER A 148 6.72 0.31 -5.19
N SER A 149 5.66 -0.04 -4.45
CA SER A 149 5.70 -0.29 -3.01
C SER A 149 6.82 -1.27 -2.62
N PRO A 150 7.58 -0.97 -1.55
CA PRO A 150 8.66 -1.84 -1.07
C PRO A 150 8.18 -3.18 -0.51
N GLU A 151 6.91 -3.28 -0.15
CA GLU A 151 6.26 -4.50 0.36
C GLU A 151 6.03 -5.54 -0.75
N ILE A 152 6.00 -5.09 -2.01
CA ILE A 152 5.87 -5.98 -3.17
C ILE A 152 7.23 -6.64 -3.46
N ASP A 153 7.19 -7.96 -3.61
CA ASP A 153 8.35 -8.76 -4.01
C ASP A 153 9.07 -8.12 -5.23
N GLY A 154 10.41 -8.10 -5.17
CA GLY A 154 11.24 -7.43 -6.17
C GLY A 154 10.99 -7.95 -7.58
N ARG A 155 10.67 -9.24 -7.75
CA ARG A 155 10.34 -9.82 -9.06
C ARG A 155 9.02 -9.28 -9.60
N THR A 156 8.00 -9.17 -8.75
CA THR A 156 6.67 -8.65 -9.12
C THR A 156 6.73 -7.16 -9.44
N ARG A 157 7.46 -6.37 -8.65
CA ARG A 157 7.71 -4.96 -8.96
C ARG A 157 8.49 -4.78 -10.27
N ALA A 158 9.48 -5.62 -10.54
CA ALA A 158 10.20 -5.60 -11.82
C ALA A 158 9.32 -6.03 -13.01
N LYS A 159 8.26 -6.83 -12.79
CA LYS A 159 7.23 -7.11 -13.80
C LYS A 159 6.43 -5.83 -14.08
N TYR A 160 6.01 -5.09 -13.06
CA TYR A 160 5.25 -3.85 -13.24
C TYR A 160 6.03 -2.74 -13.92
N THR A 161 7.31 -2.57 -13.62
CA THR A 161 8.15 -1.54 -14.26
C THR A 161 8.33 -1.75 -15.76
N ARG A 162 8.18 -2.99 -16.26
CA ARG A 162 8.24 -3.32 -17.69
C ARG A 162 6.94 -3.03 -18.45
N ILE A 163 5.83 -2.78 -17.75
CA ILE A 163 4.55 -2.49 -18.39
C ILE A 163 4.59 -1.07 -18.98
N ASP A 164 4.25 -0.92 -20.25
CA ASP A 164 4.23 0.38 -20.92
C ASP A 164 3.18 1.32 -20.28
N ARG A 165 3.64 2.50 -19.84
CA ARG A 165 2.81 3.56 -19.23
C ARG A 165 1.83 4.23 -20.20
N ARG A 166 1.93 3.94 -21.50
CA ARG A 166 0.90 4.30 -22.48
C ARG A 166 -0.37 3.46 -22.31
N SER A 167 -0.29 2.31 -21.64
CA SER A 167 -1.39 1.36 -21.47
C SER A 167 -1.59 1.02 -19.99
N TYR A 168 -2.12 1.99 -19.23
CA TYR A 168 -2.44 1.80 -17.81
C TYR A 168 -3.41 0.65 -17.55
N GLU A 169 -4.24 0.27 -18.52
CA GLU A 169 -5.11 -0.92 -18.42
C GLU A 169 -4.33 -2.18 -18.06
N ARG A 170 -3.16 -2.40 -18.68
CA ARG A 170 -2.32 -3.57 -18.38
C ARG A 170 -1.76 -3.54 -16.96
N LEU A 171 -1.45 -2.35 -16.45
CA LEU A 171 -0.98 -2.20 -15.07
C LEU A 171 -2.13 -2.47 -14.08
N ILE A 172 -3.31 -1.90 -14.34
CA ILE A 172 -4.53 -2.13 -13.55
C ILE A 172 -4.87 -3.62 -13.49
N ASP A 173 -4.86 -4.31 -14.64
CA ASP A 173 -5.14 -5.73 -14.72
C ASP A 173 -4.10 -6.56 -13.95
N ALA A 174 -2.82 -6.20 -14.04
CA ALA A 174 -1.77 -6.89 -13.31
C ALA A 174 -1.89 -6.69 -11.80
N LEU A 175 -2.15 -5.47 -11.33
CA LEU A 175 -2.34 -5.16 -9.91
C LEU A 175 -3.58 -5.86 -9.34
N SER A 176 -4.68 -5.90 -10.11
CA SER A 176 -5.91 -6.59 -9.73
C SER A 176 -5.72 -8.11 -9.68
N HIS A 177 -5.06 -8.68 -10.69
CA HIS A 177 -4.77 -10.12 -10.75
C HIS A 177 -3.88 -10.58 -9.60
N ASP A 178 -2.87 -9.77 -9.25
CA ASP A 178 -1.94 -10.06 -8.16
C ASP A 178 -2.51 -9.68 -6.77
N GLY A 179 -3.73 -9.12 -6.70
CA GLY A 179 -4.47 -8.84 -5.46
C GLY A 179 -4.11 -7.54 -4.74
N PHE A 180 -3.32 -6.67 -5.35
CA PHE A 180 -2.90 -5.39 -4.74
C PHE A 180 -3.97 -4.30 -4.79
N ILE A 181 -4.95 -4.44 -5.69
CA ILE A 181 -6.15 -3.60 -5.73
C ILE A 181 -7.40 -4.48 -5.86
N THR A 182 -8.51 -4.01 -5.29
CA THR A 182 -9.79 -4.71 -5.43
C THR A 182 -10.34 -4.60 -6.86
N ASN A 183 -11.22 -5.53 -7.24
CA ASN A 183 -11.89 -5.47 -8.54
C ASN A 183 -12.68 -4.18 -8.75
N GLY A 184 -13.33 -3.67 -7.68
CA GLY A 184 -14.06 -2.40 -7.74
C GLY A 184 -13.15 -1.20 -8.05
N VAL A 185 -11.95 -1.18 -7.50
CA VAL A 185 -10.94 -0.15 -7.77
C VAL A 185 -10.35 -0.29 -9.15
N ALA A 186 -10.12 -1.52 -9.61
CA ALA A 186 -9.71 -1.78 -10.98
C ALA A 186 -10.76 -1.27 -11.98
N ASP A 187 -12.05 -1.53 -11.75
CA ASP A 187 -13.14 -1.05 -12.60
C ASP A 187 -13.25 0.48 -12.58
N ALA A 188 -13.14 1.10 -11.42
CA ALA A 188 -13.13 2.56 -11.29
C ALA A 188 -11.97 3.20 -12.06
N ALA A 189 -10.76 2.63 -11.94
CA ALA A 189 -9.58 3.09 -12.66
C ALA A 189 -9.71 2.94 -14.18
N ARG A 190 -10.30 1.84 -14.67
CA ARG A 190 -10.58 1.66 -16.11
C ARG A 190 -11.58 2.70 -16.62
N GLN A 191 -12.65 2.96 -15.87
CA GLN A 191 -13.66 3.97 -16.22
C GLN A 191 -13.05 5.38 -16.24
N ALA A 192 -12.28 5.76 -15.22
CA ALA A 192 -11.57 7.04 -15.17
C ALA A 192 -10.59 7.19 -16.36
N SER A 193 -9.84 6.13 -16.66
CA SER A 193 -8.93 6.09 -17.81
C SER A 193 -9.65 6.25 -19.15
N ALA A 194 -10.81 5.60 -19.31
CA ALA A 194 -11.63 5.69 -20.52
C ALA A 194 -12.23 7.10 -20.67
N MET A 195 -12.73 7.68 -19.58
CA MET A 195 -13.25 9.04 -19.55
C MET A 195 -12.17 10.07 -19.89
N SER A 196 -10.99 10.00 -19.27
CA SER A 196 -9.87 10.89 -19.61
C SER A 196 -9.47 10.78 -21.09
N ARG A 197 -9.45 9.56 -21.65
CA ARG A 197 -9.17 9.34 -23.08
C ARG A 197 -10.25 9.89 -24.01
N SER A 198 -11.52 9.85 -23.62
CA SER A 198 -12.60 10.39 -24.45
C SER A 198 -12.52 11.91 -24.56
N PHE A 199 -12.21 12.60 -23.46
CA PHE A 199 -12.05 14.06 -23.44
C PHE A 199 -10.84 14.58 -24.20
N ARG A 200 -9.77 13.77 -24.31
CA ARG A 200 -8.63 14.11 -25.18
C ARG A 200 -9.01 14.25 -26.66
N ARG A 201 -10.06 13.56 -27.12
CA ARG A 201 -10.50 13.58 -28.52
C ARG A 201 -11.71 14.48 -28.76
N ARG A 202 -12.47 14.79 -27.71
CA ARG A 202 -13.70 15.58 -27.77
C ARG A 202 -13.36 17.06 -27.90
N GLU A 203 -14.11 17.80 -28.71
CA GLU A 203 -13.97 19.25 -28.82
C GLU A 203 -14.65 20.00 -27.68
N ALA A 204 -15.85 19.57 -27.29
CA ALA A 204 -16.64 20.18 -26.22
C ALA A 204 -15.93 20.11 -24.84
N PRO A 205 -16.08 21.16 -24.00
CA PRO A 205 -15.61 21.15 -22.62
C PRO A 205 -16.41 20.14 -21.77
N PRO A 206 -15.82 19.63 -20.68
CA PRO A 206 -16.52 18.76 -19.75
C PRO A 206 -17.64 19.51 -19.03
N THR A 207 -18.75 18.81 -18.81
CA THR A 207 -19.85 19.28 -17.97
C THR A 207 -19.52 19.09 -16.50
N ARG A 208 -20.19 19.84 -15.61
CA ARG A 208 -20.08 19.65 -14.16
C ARG A 208 -20.35 18.21 -13.73
N SER A 209 -21.35 17.56 -14.32
CA SER A 209 -21.69 16.17 -14.01
C SER A 209 -20.56 15.21 -14.35
N GLU A 210 -19.86 15.41 -15.47
CA GLU A 210 -18.74 14.55 -15.89
C GLU A 210 -17.51 14.78 -15.00
N ILE A 211 -17.27 16.00 -14.54
CA ILE A 211 -16.21 16.31 -13.56
C ILE A 211 -16.50 15.64 -12.22
N GLU A 212 -17.72 15.74 -11.71
CA GLU A 212 -18.11 15.08 -10.47
C GLU A 212 -18.06 13.55 -10.59
N GLU A 213 -18.47 12.99 -11.73
CA GLU A 213 -18.32 11.57 -12.00
C GLU A 213 -16.84 11.15 -11.98
N MET A 214 -15.96 11.93 -12.63
CA MET A 214 -14.52 11.69 -12.61
C MET A 214 -13.96 11.75 -11.18
N LYS A 215 -14.37 12.73 -10.37
CA LYS A 215 -13.96 12.84 -8.96
C LYS A 215 -14.38 11.62 -8.15
N VAL A 216 -15.60 11.12 -8.35
CA VAL A 216 -16.08 9.90 -7.66
C VAL A 216 -15.24 8.68 -8.07
N LEU A 217 -14.96 8.52 -9.37
CA LEU A 217 -14.13 7.41 -9.87
C LEU A 217 -12.72 7.46 -9.31
N VAL A 218 -12.07 8.64 -9.36
CA VAL A 218 -10.73 8.87 -8.82
C VAL A 218 -10.72 8.70 -7.30
N GLY A 219 -11.73 9.22 -6.61
CA GLY A 219 -11.90 9.06 -5.17
C GLY A 219 -11.91 7.59 -4.75
N ARG A 220 -12.64 6.72 -5.48
CA ARG A 220 -12.62 5.27 -5.23
C ARG A 220 -11.24 4.65 -5.43
N VAL A 221 -10.48 5.11 -6.42
CA VAL A 221 -9.11 4.62 -6.65
C VAL A 221 -8.18 5.02 -5.52
N LEU A 222 -8.32 6.23 -5.00
CA LEU A 222 -7.50 6.76 -3.90
C LEU A 222 -7.94 6.22 -2.52
N GLU A 223 -9.21 5.86 -2.36
CA GLU A 223 -9.78 5.34 -1.10
C GLU A 223 -9.37 3.89 -0.82
N GLN A 224 -8.72 3.21 -1.75
CA GLN A 224 -8.02 1.95 -1.47
C GLN A 224 -6.85 2.24 -0.50
N ALA A 225 -7.18 2.42 0.77
CA ALA A 225 -6.25 2.27 1.87
C ALA A 225 -5.57 0.91 1.67
N ARG A 226 -4.24 0.93 1.74
CA ARG A 226 -3.36 -0.23 1.62
C ARG A 226 -4.08 -1.47 2.14
N PRO A 227 -4.27 -2.53 1.33
CA PRO A 227 -4.81 -3.77 1.87
C PRO A 227 -3.95 -4.13 3.08
N ASP A 228 -4.59 -4.24 4.25
CA ASP A 228 -3.92 -4.51 5.53
C ASP A 228 -2.87 -5.61 5.33
N ALA A 229 -1.60 -5.21 5.34
CA ALA A 229 -0.43 -6.07 5.24
C ALA A 229 0.00 -6.51 6.64
#